data_AF-A0A354BJZ8-F1
#
_entry.id   AF-A0A354BJZ8-F1
#
_cell.length_a   1.000
_cell.length_b   1.000
_cell.length_c   1.000
_cell.angle_alpha   90.00
_cell.angle_beta   90.00
_cell.angle_gamma   90.00
#
_symmetry.space_group_name_H-M   'P 1'
#
loop_
_entity.id
_entity.type
_entity.pdbx_description
1 polymer ?
#
loop_
_entity_poly.entity_id
_entity_poly.type
_entity_poly.pdbx_seq_one_letter_code
_entity_poly.pdbx_strand_id
1 'polypeptide(L)'
;MDVLFVNADSSLQAYQGLAKTYSAIEPPTWALLLAQSCRAKNFGAAILDCDAEKLSLSESVSRIQDANPRLVVFVVYGQNPNSGTTGMIGASALAKEVKQQHPHFPICFVGSHTSALPTEVLQLPFVDIVLLNEGVYALHNLLQTDLCSGLQAVKGIGYKIIESDGKSRPILNEPQSVVPQDRMDVDMPGYAWDLLPYRSQPLDLYRAHFWHAEFDHEKRTPFAAIYTSLGCTFACDFCMINIVNRVDNSNGVDASQSRGMRFWSAKLITAELEKLAKLGVQTIRISDEMFFLNRK
;
A
#
# COMPACT_ATOMS: atom_id res chain seq x y z
N MET A 1 3.22 2.78 -18.93
CA MET A 1 3.35 2.39 -17.51
C MET A 1 2.16 1.52 -17.15
N ASP A 2 2.38 0.38 -16.50
CA ASP A 2 1.29 -0.57 -16.19
C ASP A 2 0.52 -0.15 -14.94
N VAL A 3 1.20 0.37 -13.92
CA VAL A 3 0.59 0.74 -12.64
C VAL A 3 1.20 2.00 -12.04
N LEU A 4 0.34 2.87 -11.51
CA LEU A 4 0.72 3.98 -10.64
C LEU A 4 0.19 3.72 -9.23
N PHE A 5 1.08 3.56 -8.26
CA PHE A 5 0.71 3.47 -6.85
C PHE A 5 0.58 4.87 -6.26
N VAL A 6 -0.56 5.15 -5.63
CA VAL A 6 -0.89 6.47 -5.09
C VAL A 6 -0.98 6.38 -3.56
N ASN A 7 -0.12 7.12 -2.88
CA ASN A 7 -0.24 7.45 -1.46
C ASN A 7 -0.89 8.84 -1.34
N ALA A 8 -2.19 8.86 -1.05
CA ALA A 8 -2.96 10.10 -0.98
C ALA A 8 -2.75 10.81 0.37
N ASP A 9 -2.70 12.14 0.36
CA ASP A 9 -2.54 12.92 1.59
C ASP A 9 -3.85 12.97 2.40
N SER A 10 -3.81 12.44 3.63
CA SER A 10 -4.88 12.60 4.63
C SER A 10 -4.45 13.46 5.82
N SER A 11 -3.21 13.95 5.84
CA SER A 11 -2.54 14.49 7.01
C SER A 11 -3.21 15.76 7.55
N LEU A 12 -3.57 16.71 6.68
CA LEU A 12 -4.25 17.95 7.10
C LEU A 12 -5.62 17.68 7.73
N GLN A 13 -6.39 16.73 7.19
CA GLN A 13 -7.73 16.42 7.70
C GLN A 13 -7.65 15.57 8.97
N ALA A 14 -6.69 14.64 9.05
CA ALA A 14 -6.50 13.77 10.22
C ALA A 14 -5.82 14.48 11.40
N TYR A 15 -4.82 15.32 11.13
CA TYR A 15 -3.93 15.91 12.15
C TYR A 15 -3.99 17.44 12.22
N GLN A 16 -4.79 18.10 11.38
CA GLN A 16 -5.00 19.55 11.42
C GLN A 16 -3.66 20.31 11.35
N GLY A 17 -3.45 21.29 12.23
CA GLY A 17 -2.21 22.06 12.29
C GLY A 17 -0.96 21.23 12.59
N LEU A 18 -1.09 20.08 13.25
CA LEU A 18 0.04 19.21 13.58
C LEU A 18 0.68 18.58 12.33
N ALA A 19 -0.07 18.47 11.24
CA ALA A 19 0.42 17.96 9.95
C ALA A 19 1.56 18.79 9.35
N LYS A 20 1.66 20.08 9.73
CA LYS A 20 2.67 20.99 9.18
C LYS A 20 4.07 20.62 9.67
N THR A 21 4.23 20.46 10.97
CA THR A 21 5.55 20.37 11.61
C THR A 21 5.75 19.08 12.38
N TYR A 22 4.71 18.54 13.04
CA TYR A 22 4.89 17.52 14.08
C TYR A 22 4.64 16.09 13.59
N SER A 23 3.66 15.87 12.71
CA SER A 23 3.40 14.51 12.19
C SER A 23 4.65 13.94 11.50
N ALA A 24 4.86 12.64 11.55
CA ALA A 24 5.83 11.99 10.66
C ALA A 24 5.33 12.02 9.21
N ILE A 25 6.26 11.92 8.25
CA ILE A 25 5.97 11.58 6.85
C ILE A 25 6.80 10.33 6.61
N GLU A 26 6.15 9.18 6.74
CA GLU A 26 6.80 7.89 6.57
C GLU A 26 6.71 7.49 5.09
N PRO A 27 7.76 6.89 4.51
CA PRO A 27 7.66 6.35 3.16
C PRO A 27 6.47 5.40 3.03
N PRO A 28 5.79 5.36 1.86
CA PRO A 28 4.65 4.49 1.64
C PRO A 28 5.13 3.05 1.45
N THR A 29 5.49 2.40 2.55
CA THR A 29 6.18 1.10 2.63
C THR A 29 5.49 0.02 1.81
N TRP A 30 4.16 -0.03 1.86
CA TRP A 30 3.41 -1.02 1.09
C TRP A 30 3.43 -0.73 -0.42
N ALA A 31 3.39 0.53 -0.82
CA ALA A 31 3.51 0.93 -2.23
C ALA A 31 4.90 0.60 -2.77
N LEU A 32 5.95 0.83 -1.98
CA LEU A 32 7.33 0.48 -2.30
C LEU A 32 7.53 -1.02 -2.53
N LEU A 33 6.96 -1.86 -1.66
CA LEU A 33 7.00 -3.33 -1.77
C LEU A 33 6.24 -3.80 -3.02
N LEU A 34 5.02 -3.31 -3.23
CA LEU A 34 4.21 -3.68 -4.41
C LEU A 34 4.87 -3.22 -5.72
N ALA A 35 5.44 -2.03 -5.76
CA ALA A 35 6.14 -1.51 -6.94
C ALA A 35 7.38 -2.36 -7.27
N GLN A 36 8.18 -2.71 -6.27
CA GLN A 36 9.36 -3.55 -6.46
C GLN A 36 8.99 -4.98 -6.90
N SER A 37 7.94 -5.54 -6.31
CA SER A 37 7.35 -6.82 -6.71
C SER A 37 6.89 -6.79 -8.18
N CYS A 38 6.19 -5.73 -8.60
CA CYS A 38 5.77 -5.56 -9.99
C CYS A 38 6.96 -5.46 -10.95
N ARG A 39 8.00 -4.69 -10.61
CA ARG A 39 9.24 -4.60 -11.40
C ARG A 39 9.93 -5.95 -11.56
N ALA A 40 9.94 -6.77 -10.51
CA ALA A 40 10.49 -8.13 -10.57
C ALA A 40 9.72 -9.07 -11.52
N LYS A 41 8.48 -8.70 -11.89
CA LYS A 41 7.68 -9.36 -12.94
C LYS A 41 7.68 -8.61 -14.27
N ASN A 42 8.59 -7.65 -14.45
CA ASN A 42 8.74 -6.81 -15.65
C ASN A 42 7.57 -5.87 -15.95
N PHE A 43 6.73 -5.55 -14.96
CA PHE A 43 5.73 -4.49 -15.10
C PHE A 43 6.36 -3.12 -14.85
N GLY A 44 5.96 -2.13 -15.63
CA GLY A 44 6.30 -0.73 -15.40
C GLY A 44 5.48 -0.17 -14.24
N ALA A 45 6.16 0.29 -13.18
CA ALA A 45 5.56 0.84 -11.97
C ALA A 45 6.14 2.22 -11.63
N ALA A 46 5.30 3.10 -11.07
CA ALA A 46 5.71 4.33 -10.42
C ALA A 46 4.93 4.56 -9.12
N ILE A 47 5.42 5.48 -8.29
CA ILE A 47 4.78 5.90 -7.04
C ILE A 47 4.50 7.40 -7.14
N LEU A 48 3.28 7.80 -6.79
CA LEU A 48 2.89 9.18 -6.53
C LEU A 48 2.63 9.32 -5.02
N ASP A 49 3.46 10.10 -4.35
CA ASP A 49 3.36 10.33 -2.91
C ASP A 49 2.90 11.75 -2.62
N CYS A 50 1.58 11.92 -2.58
CA CYS A 50 0.94 13.22 -2.38
C CYS A 50 1.26 13.83 -1.00
N ASP A 51 1.47 12.99 0.03
CA ASP A 51 1.78 13.46 1.39
C ASP A 51 3.21 13.99 1.48
N ALA A 52 4.18 13.27 0.91
CA ALA A 52 5.58 13.72 0.88
C ALA A 52 5.78 14.98 0.03
N GLU A 53 5.15 15.04 -1.15
CA GLU A 53 5.23 16.20 -2.06
C GLU A 53 4.33 17.37 -1.63
N LYS A 54 3.42 17.17 -0.66
CA LYS A 54 2.40 18.16 -0.22
C LYS A 54 1.54 18.69 -1.37
N LEU A 55 1.14 17.78 -2.25
CA LEU A 55 0.31 18.11 -3.40
C LEU A 55 -1.12 18.44 -2.97
N SER A 56 -1.68 19.48 -3.57
CA SER A 56 -3.12 19.71 -3.53
C SER A 56 -3.88 18.60 -4.28
N LEU A 57 -5.20 18.55 -4.06
CA LEU A 57 -6.07 17.62 -4.77
C LEU A 57 -5.97 17.79 -6.30
N SER A 58 -5.99 19.02 -6.80
CA SER A 58 -5.89 19.33 -8.23
C SER A 58 -4.52 18.98 -8.81
N GLU A 59 -3.42 19.23 -8.09
CA GLU A 59 -2.08 18.85 -8.53
C GLU A 59 -1.94 17.33 -8.58
N SER A 60 -2.50 16.62 -7.60
CA SER A 60 -2.51 15.15 -7.56
C SER A 60 -3.27 14.56 -8.75
N VAL A 61 -4.44 15.11 -9.09
CA VAL A 61 -5.21 14.70 -10.27
C VAL A 61 -4.41 14.95 -11.56
N SER A 62 -3.80 16.13 -11.70
CA SER A 62 -2.95 16.45 -12.86
C SER A 62 -1.79 15.46 -12.97
N ARG A 63 -1.11 15.15 -11.88
CA ARG A 63 0.02 14.19 -11.86
C ARG A 63 -0.41 12.78 -12.26
N ILE A 64 -1.61 12.33 -11.86
CA ILE A 64 -2.18 11.05 -12.30
C ILE A 64 -2.48 11.08 -13.80
N GLN A 65 -3.08 12.17 -14.30
CA GLN A 65 -3.38 12.35 -15.71
C GLN A 65 -2.12 12.41 -16.59
N ASP A 66 -1.10 13.15 -16.16
CA ASP A 66 0.18 13.28 -16.87
C ASP A 66 0.94 11.94 -16.92
N ALA A 67 0.87 11.17 -15.83
CA ALA A 67 1.43 9.83 -15.75
C ALA A 67 0.74 8.82 -16.67
N ASN A 68 -0.55 9.03 -16.98
CA ASN A 68 -1.39 8.20 -17.84
C ASN A 68 -1.20 6.68 -17.65
N PRO A 69 -1.38 6.15 -16.42
CA PRO A 69 -1.17 4.74 -16.13
C PRO A 69 -2.32 3.87 -16.67
N ARG A 70 -2.02 2.59 -16.93
CA ARG A 70 -3.07 1.61 -17.25
C ARG A 70 -3.96 1.30 -16.05
N LEU A 71 -3.42 1.33 -14.83
CA LEU A 71 -4.12 1.12 -13.56
C LEU A 71 -3.66 2.12 -12.50
N VAL A 72 -4.60 2.79 -11.82
CA VAL A 72 -4.32 3.63 -10.65
C VAL A 72 -4.62 2.82 -9.39
N VAL A 73 -3.61 2.57 -8.55
CA VAL A 73 -3.75 1.78 -7.32
C VAL A 73 -3.57 2.68 -6.10
N PHE A 74 -4.65 2.95 -5.38
CA PHE A 74 -4.61 3.62 -4.09
C PHE A 74 -4.16 2.62 -3.02
N VAL A 75 -3.04 2.94 -2.38
CA VAL A 75 -2.45 2.10 -1.33
C VAL A 75 -2.81 2.66 0.03
N VAL A 76 -3.78 2.03 0.69
CA VAL A 76 -4.30 2.42 2.01
C VAL A 76 -3.74 1.49 3.10
N TYR A 77 -2.43 1.60 3.29
CA TYR A 77 -1.66 0.89 4.30
C TYR A 77 -0.60 1.84 4.85
N GLY A 78 -0.30 1.82 6.14
CA GLY A 78 0.59 2.83 6.71
C GLY A 78 1.23 2.45 8.03
N GLN A 79 1.62 3.50 8.76
CA GLN A 79 2.51 3.48 9.92
C GLN A 79 2.14 2.52 11.06
N ASN A 80 0.87 2.15 11.16
CA ASN A 80 0.38 1.17 12.11
C ASN A 80 -0.78 0.41 11.45
N PRO A 81 -1.22 -0.72 12.03
CA PRO A 81 -2.26 -1.55 11.42
C PRO A 81 -3.52 -0.73 11.05
N ASN A 82 -3.94 0.19 11.92
CA ASN A 82 -5.14 0.99 11.72
C ASN A 82 -4.99 2.15 10.73
N SER A 83 -3.76 2.46 10.28
CA SER A 83 -3.49 3.57 9.35
C SER A 83 -4.25 3.44 8.04
N GLY A 84 -4.57 2.23 7.59
CA GLY A 84 -5.36 2.03 6.37
C GLY A 84 -6.73 2.71 6.43
N THR A 85 -7.41 2.68 7.58
CA THR A 85 -8.71 3.34 7.75
C THR A 85 -8.58 4.85 7.72
N THR A 86 -7.56 5.42 8.37
CA THR A 86 -7.32 6.87 8.30
C THR A 86 -6.94 7.32 6.88
N GLY A 87 -6.16 6.51 6.15
CA GLY A 87 -5.76 6.77 4.77
C GLY A 87 -6.94 6.82 3.79
N MET A 88 -8.06 6.16 4.10
CA MET A 88 -9.28 6.24 3.28
C MET A 88 -9.81 7.66 3.13
N ILE A 89 -9.52 8.57 4.07
CA ILE A 89 -9.91 9.98 3.98
C ILE A 89 -9.33 10.63 2.72
N GLY A 90 -8.00 10.58 2.58
CA GLY A 90 -7.29 11.15 1.43
C GLY A 90 -7.56 10.35 0.15
N ALA A 91 -7.51 9.02 0.24
CA ALA A 91 -7.71 8.14 -0.91
C ALA A 91 -9.11 8.28 -1.53
N SER A 92 -10.16 8.39 -0.71
CA SER A 92 -11.53 8.58 -1.20
C SER A 92 -11.72 9.94 -1.86
N ALA A 93 -11.16 11.01 -1.27
CA ALA A 93 -11.25 12.34 -1.83
C ALA A 93 -10.58 12.42 -3.20
N LEU A 94 -9.34 11.92 -3.31
CA LEU A 94 -8.59 11.92 -4.55
C LEU A 94 -9.18 10.97 -5.60
N ALA A 95 -9.54 9.74 -5.24
CA ALA A 95 -10.15 8.80 -6.18
C ALA A 95 -11.48 9.31 -6.74
N LYS A 96 -12.30 9.96 -5.91
CA LYS A 96 -13.55 10.59 -6.35
C LYS A 96 -13.28 11.70 -7.38
N GLU A 97 -12.32 12.58 -7.12
CA GLU A 97 -11.98 13.67 -8.03
C GLU A 97 -11.41 13.13 -9.36
N VAL A 98 -10.50 12.14 -9.29
CA VAL A 98 -9.95 11.47 -10.48
C VAL A 98 -11.07 10.85 -11.30
N LYS A 99 -12.01 10.13 -10.67
CA LYS A 99 -13.12 9.49 -11.40
C LYS A 99 -14.07 10.51 -12.04
N GLN A 100 -14.26 11.67 -11.40
CA GLN A 100 -15.10 12.76 -11.94
C GLN A 100 -14.47 13.41 -13.17
N GLN A 101 -13.16 13.70 -13.13
CA GLN A 101 -12.47 14.40 -14.23
C GLN A 101 -12.00 13.43 -15.34
N HIS A 102 -11.59 12.22 -14.95
CA HIS A 102 -10.96 11.23 -15.81
C HIS A 102 -11.58 9.84 -15.59
N PRO A 103 -12.85 9.63 -15.96
CA PRO A 103 -13.59 8.40 -15.67
C PRO A 103 -13.00 7.15 -16.32
N HIS A 104 -12.14 7.32 -17.33
CA HIS A 104 -11.50 6.25 -18.08
C HIS A 104 -10.39 5.52 -17.31
N PHE A 105 -9.82 6.13 -16.26
CA PHE A 105 -8.82 5.43 -15.44
C PHE A 105 -9.48 4.36 -14.58
N PRO A 106 -9.06 3.09 -14.68
CA PRO A 106 -9.44 2.07 -13.71
C PRO A 106 -8.82 2.40 -12.36
N ILE A 107 -9.66 2.47 -11.33
CA ILE A 107 -9.28 2.78 -9.95
C ILE A 107 -9.35 1.51 -9.12
N CYS A 108 -8.20 1.17 -8.53
CA CYS A 108 -8.00 0.01 -7.69
C CYS A 108 -7.61 0.42 -6.28
N PHE A 109 -8.11 -0.29 -5.27
CA PHE A 109 -7.73 -0.07 -3.86
C PHE A 109 -7.07 -1.32 -3.29
N VAL A 110 -6.06 -1.13 -2.43
CA VAL A 110 -5.39 -2.19 -1.68
C VAL A 110 -4.92 -1.66 -0.33
N GLY A 111 -4.91 -2.52 0.67
CA GLY A 111 -4.40 -2.20 2.00
C GLY A 111 -5.23 -2.85 3.10
N SER A 112 -4.95 -2.51 4.35
CA SER A 112 -5.52 -3.21 5.49
C SER A 112 -7.02 -2.95 5.65
N HIS A 113 -7.48 -1.71 5.41
CA HIS A 113 -8.90 -1.37 5.40
C HIS A 113 -9.66 -2.07 4.27
N THR A 114 -9.12 -2.03 3.05
CA THR A 114 -9.69 -2.73 1.89
C THR A 114 -9.74 -4.24 2.11
N SER A 115 -8.73 -4.81 2.74
CA SER A 115 -8.72 -6.23 3.09
C SER A 115 -9.77 -6.56 4.15
N ALA A 116 -10.00 -5.69 5.13
CA ALA A 116 -11.03 -5.91 6.15
C ALA A 116 -12.44 -5.86 5.53
N LEU A 117 -12.72 -4.82 4.72
CA LEU A 117 -14.05 -4.49 4.21
C LEU A 117 -14.08 -4.40 2.68
N PRO A 118 -13.70 -5.46 1.94
CA PRO A 118 -13.49 -5.37 0.48
C PRO A 118 -14.78 -5.05 -0.26
N THR A 119 -15.92 -5.62 0.16
CA THR A 119 -17.22 -5.38 -0.48
C THR A 119 -17.68 -3.93 -0.26
N GLU A 120 -17.48 -3.37 0.94
CA GLU A 120 -17.86 -1.98 1.24
C GLU A 120 -17.00 -0.99 0.44
N VAL A 121 -15.69 -1.21 0.38
CA VAL A 121 -14.79 -0.39 -0.43
C VAL A 121 -15.15 -0.51 -1.92
N LEU A 122 -15.44 -1.72 -2.40
CA LEU A 122 -15.84 -1.93 -3.79
C LEU A 122 -17.22 -1.32 -4.11
N GLN A 123 -18.12 -1.13 -3.14
CA GLN A 123 -19.39 -0.46 -3.36
C GLN A 123 -19.24 1.06 -3.58
N LEU A 124 -18.11 1.66 -3.19
CA LEU A 124 -17.86 3.09 -3.41
C LEU A 124 -17.90 3.43 -4.91
N PRO A 125 -18.56 4.53 -5.32
CA PRO A 125 -18.83 4.82 -6.73
C PRO A 125 -17.56 5.06 -7.57
N PHE A 126 -16.45 5.40 -6.93
CA PHE A 126 -15.17 5.69 -7.59
C PHE A 126 -14.19 4.50 -7.60
N VAL A 127 -14.52 3.37 -6.98
CA VAL A 127 -13.67 2.17 -6.95
C VAL A 127 -14.15 1.18 -8.00
N ASP A 128 -13.27 0.72 -8.89
CA ASP A 128 -13.64 -0.31 -9.88
C ASP A 128 -13.18 -1.70 -9.46
N ILE A 129 -12.02 -1.76 -8.80
CA ILE A 129 -11.34 -2.99 -8.41
C ILE A 129 -10.83 -2.87 -6.97
N VAL A 130 -10.84 -3.97 -6.23
CA VAL A 130 -10.12 -4.10 -4.96
C VAL A 130 -9.15 -5.28 -5.05
N LEU A 131 -7.97 -5.14 -4.48
CA LEU A 131 -7.08 -6.26 -4.22
C LEU A 131 -7.34 -6.77 -2.81
N LEU A 132 -7.49 -8.08 -2.68
CA LEU A 132 -7.65 -8.75 -1.41
C LEU A 132 -6.28 -9.05 -0.80
N ASN A 133 -6.24 -9.17 0.52
CA ASN A 133 -5.08 -9.63 1.29
C ASN A 133 -3.91 -8.66 1.12
N GLU A 134 -2.71 -9.18 0.92
CA GLU A 134 -1.53 -8.37 0.63
C GLU A 134 -1.49 -7.82 -0.80
N GLY A 135 -2.34 -8.33 -1.70
CA GLY A 135 -2.48 -7.85 -3.08
C GLY A 135 -1.33 -8.20 -4.03
N VAL A 136 -0.23 -8.84 -3.59
CA VAL A 136 0.96 -9.11 -4.41
C VAL A 136 0.64 -9.95 -5.65
N TYR A 137 0.22 -11.20 -5.46
CA TYR A 137 -0.10 -12.09 -6.58
C TYR A 137 -1.39 -11.72 -7.30
N ALA A 138 -2.36 -11.14 -6.58
CA ALA A 138 -3.58 -10.63 -7.20
C ALA A 138 -3.26 -9.53 -8.21
N LEU A 139 -2.38 -8.58 -7.86
CA LEU A 139 -1.95 -7.51 -8.75
C LEU A 139 -1.15 -8.04 -9.94
N HIS A 140 -0.22 -8.98 -9.73
CA HIS A 140 0.51 -9.58 -10.85
C HIS A 140 -0.44 -10.20 -11.88
N ASN A 141 -1.40 -11.00 -11.41
CA ASN A 141 -2.36 -11.66 -12.28
C ASN A 141 -3.29 -10.65 -12.97
N LEU A 142 -3.72 -9.61 -12.23
CA LEU A 142 -4.53 -8.54 -12.80
C LEU A 142 -3.79 -7.79 -13.91
N LEU A 143 -2.52 -7.43 -13.70
CA LEU A 143 -1.70 -6.72 -14.68
C LEU A 143 -1.35 -7.56 -15.92
N GLN A 144 -1.54 -8.88 -15.89
CA GLN A 144 -1.44 -9.73 -17.10
C GLN A 144 -2.68 -9.65 -17.99
N THR A 145 -3.79 -9.11 -17.48
CA THR A 145 -5.03 -8.92 -18.24
C THR A 145 -5.06 -7.56 -18.94
N ASP A 146 -6.11 -7.34 -19.74
CA ASP A 146 -6.47 -6.03 -20.28
C ASP A 146 -7.26 -5.15 -19.28
N LEU A 147 -7.43 -5.61 -18.03
CA LEU A 147 -8.22 -4.98 -16.96
C LEU A 147 -9.73 -4.93 -17.21
N CYS A 148 -10.23 -5.59 -18.25
CA CYS A 148 -11.64 -5.53 -18.67
C CYS A 148 -12.26 -6.92 -18.85
N SER A 149 -11.54 -7.81 -19.53
CA SER A 149 -12.00 -9.16 -19.87
C SER A 149 -11.31 -10.22 -19.00
N GLY A 150 -12.01 -11.34 -18.77
CA GLY A 150 -11.45 -12.47 -18.03
C GLY A 150 -11.22 -12.22 -16.53
N LEU A 151 -11.71 -11.11 -15.97
CA LEU A 151 -11.50 -10.76 -14.57
C LEU A 151 -12.00 -11.84 -13.61
N GLN A 152 -13.03 -12.60 -13.96
CA GLN A 152 -13.56 -13.73 -13.17
C GLN A 152 -12.54 -14.83 -12.88
N ALA A 153 -11.47 -14.95 -13.68
CA ALA A 153 -10.41 -15.94 -13.51
C ALA A 153 -9.26 -15.43 -12.61
N VAL A 154 -9.22 -14.13 -12.31
CA VAL A 154 -8.16 -13.52 -11.52
C VAL A 154 -8.46 -13.73 -10.03
N LYS A 155 -7.72 -14.61 -9.37
CA LYS A 155 -7.86 -14.80 -7.91
C LYS A 155 -7.40 -13.58 -7.14
N GLY A 156 -8.05 -13.33 -6.00
CA GLY A 156 -7.66 -12.29 -5.04
C GLY A 156 -8.06 -10.88 -5.42
N ILE A 157 -9.00 -10.71 -6.37
CA ILE A 157 -9.58 -9.41 -6.69
C ILE A 157 -11.08 -9.39 -6.41
N GLY A 158 -11.59 -8.19 -6.15
CA GLY A 158 -13.00 -7.88 -6.31
C GLY A 158 -13.17 -6.84 -7.42
N TYR A 159 -14.28 -6.91 -8.16
CA TYR A 159 -14.59 -5.99 -9.25
C TYR A 159 -16.10 -5.82 -9.42
N LYS A 160 -16.51 -4.80 -10.17
CA LYS A 160 -17.92 -4.54 -10.48
C LYS A 160 -18.31 -5.17 -11.81
N ILE A 161 -19.50 -5.74 -11.86
CA ILE A 161 -20.18 -6.02 -13.13
C ILE A 161 -21.42 -5.17 -13.26
N ILE A 162 -21.78 -4.84 -14.50
CA ILE A 162 -23.05 -4.19 -14.82
C ILE A 162 -24.07 -5.29 -15.09
N GLU A 163 -25.12 -5.32 -14.28
CA GLU A 163 -26.25 -6.23 -14.44
C GLU A 163 -27.15 -5.80 -15.61
N SER A 164 -28.02 -6.72 -16.04
CA SER A 164 -28.99 -6.46 -17.10
C SER A 164 -29.95 -5.28 -16.81
N ASP A 165 -30.17 -4.94 -15.53
CA ASP A 165 -30.96 -3.78 -15.09
C ASP A 165 -30.14 -2.47 -15.03
N GLY A 166 -28.88 -2.49 -15.47
CA GLY A 166 -27.97 -1.36 -15.47
C GLY A 166 -27.32 -1.07 -14.13
N LYS A 167 -27.62 -1.83 -13.06
CA LYS A 167 -26.99 -1.63 -11.76
C LYS A 167 -25.63 -2.31 -11.68
N SER A 168 -24.72 -1.66 -10.97
CA SER A 168 -23.43 -2.27 -10.63
C SER A 168 -23.59 -3.23 -9.47
N ARG A 169 -23.11 -4.47 -9.62
CA ARG A 169 -23.00 -5.44 -8.52
C ARG A 169 -21.52 -5.75 -8.22
N PRO A 170 -21.08 -5.64 -6.95
CA PRO A 170 -19.75 -6.08 -6.56
C PRO A 170 -19.64 -7.61 -6.58
N ILE A 171 -18.53 -8.12 -7.08
CA ILE A 171 -18.14 -9.53 -7.06
C ILE A 171 -16.77 -9.64 -6.43
N LEU A 172 -16.60 -10.58 -5.49
CA LEU A 172 -15.30 -11.02 -5.02
C LEU A 172 -14.99 -12.37 -5.66
N ASN A 173 -13.83 -12.49 -6.29
CA ASN A 173 -13.36 -13.78 -6.77
C ASN A 173 -12.84 -14.64 -5.62
N GLU A 174 -12.48 -15.88 -5.94
CA GLU A 174 -11.75 -16.74 -5.01
C GLU A 174 -10.52 -16.01 -4.44
N PRO A 175 -10.23 -16.14 -3.13
CA PRO A 175 -9.02 -15.59 -2.54
C PRO A 175 -7.75 -16.06 -3.25
N GLN A 176 -6.73 -15.21 -3.20
CA GLN A 176 -5.38 -15.55 -3.67
C GLN A 176 -4.49 -15.89 -2.47
N SER A 177 -3.59 -16.84 -2.64
CA SER A 177 -2.56 -17.15 -1.64
C SER A 177 -1.65 -15.95 -1.44
N VAL A 178 -1.21 -15.75 -0.20
CA VAL A 178 -0.11 -14.83 0.08
C VAL A 178 1.23 -15.38 -0.43
N VAL A 179 2.23 -14.51 -0.59
CA VAL A 179 3.61 -14.87 -0.88
C VAL A 179 4.10 -15.85 0.20
N PRO A 180 4.44 -17.09 -0.15
CA PRO A 180 4.88 -18.06 0.83
C PRO A 180 6.28 -17.72 1.37
N GLN A 181 6.61 -18.26 2.55
CA GLN A 181 7.85 -17.96 3.27
C GLN A 181 9.11 -18.16 2.42
N ASP A 182 9.16 -19.22 1.61
CA ASP A 182 10.29 -19.57 0.74
C ASP A 182 10.41 -18.68 -0.51
N ARG A 183 9.43 -17.79 -0.72
CA ARG A 183 9.36 -16.88 -1.87
C ARG A 183 9.46 -15.40 -1.48
N MET A 184 9.53 -15.06 -0.19
CA MET A 184 9.58 -13.67 0.30
C MET A 184 10.65 -12.84 -0.43
N ASP A 185 11.89 -13.33 -0.49
CA ASP A 185 13.00 -12.64 -1.15
C ASP A 185 12.88 -12.53 -2.66
N VAL A 186 12.05 -13.37 -3.29
CA VAL A 186 11.93 -13.45 -4.76
C VAL A 186 10.73 -12.64 -5.25
N ASP A 187 9.59 -12.80 -4.59
CA ASP A 187 8.33 -12.17 -5.00
C ASP A 187 8.06 -10.87 -4.25
N MET A 188 8.78 -10.56 -3.15
CA MET A 188 8.83 -9.22 -2.54
C MET A 188 10.30 -8.80 -2.32
N PRO A 189 11.08 -8.55 -3.39
CA PRO A 189 12.54 -8.42 -3.32
C PRO A 189 13.00 -7.03 -2.85
N GLY A 190 12.50 -6.58 -1.69
CA GLY A 190 12.80 -5.28 -1.10
C GLY A 190 11.92 -4.15 -1.63
N TYR A 191 12.47 -2.92 -1.60
CA TYR A 191 11.69 -1.68 -1.76
C TYR A 191 12.19 -0.88 -2.97
N ALA A 192 11.25 -0.30 -3.72
CA ALA A 192 11.53 0.54 -4.88
C ALA A 192 11.85 2.00 -4.48
N TRP A 193 12.86 2.21 -3.63
CA TRP A 193 13.23 3.53 -3.10
C TRP A 193 13.52 4.57 -4.18
N ASP A 194 14.00 4.13 -5.34
CA ASP A 194 14.30 4.98 -6.50
C ASP A 194 13.06 5.62 -7.13
N LEU A 195 11.85 5.13 -6.81
CA LEU A 195 10.60 5.68 -7.31
C LEU A 195 10.03 6.80 -6.43
N LEU A 196 10.61 7.06 -5.26
CA LEU A 196 10.10 8.09 -4.37
C LEU A 196 10.54 9.49 -4.81
N PRO A 197 9.68 10.50 -4.62
CA PRO A 197 10.04 11.89 -4.87
C PRO A 197 11.10 12.37 -3.87
N TYR A 198 11.92 13.30 -4.32
CA TYR A 198 12.89 14.01 -3.50
C TYR A 198 13.12 15.43 -4.03
N ARG A 199 13.66 16.33 -3.21
CA ARG A 199 13.98 17.71 -3.60
C ARG A 199 15.44 17.88 -4.00
N SER A 200 16.35 17.45 -3.13
CA SER A 200 17.79 17.67 -3.23
C SER A 200 18.57 16.37 -3.09
N GLN A 201 18.12 15.47 -2.19
CA GLN A 201 18.76 14.18 -1.94
C GLN A 201 17.70 13.11 -1.72
N PRO A 202 17.97 11.83 -2.03
CA PRO A 202 17.02 10.75 -1.77
C PRO A 202 16.48 10.77 -0.34
N LEU A 203 15.17 10.52 -0.21
CA LEU A 203 14.45 10.47 1.06
C LEU A 203 14.37 11.79 1.86
N ASP A 204 14.74 12.93 1.27
CA ASP A 204 14.72 14.24 1.96
C ASP A 204 13.33 14.86 2.18
N LEU A 205 12.28 14.28 1.59
CA LEU A 205 10.89 14.66 1.85
C LEU A 205 10.27 13.88 3.02
N TYR A 206 10.95 12.83 3.49
CA TYR A 206 10.44 11.96 4.54
C TYR A 206 11.01 12.35 5.89
N ARG A 207 10.16 12.31 6.91
CA ARG A 207 10.51 12.74 8.27
C ARG A 207 10.06 11.74 9.32
N ALA A 208 11.00 11.37 10.18
CA ALA A 208 10.78 10.48 11.31
C ALA A 208 9.74 11.04 12.29
N HIS A 209 9.18 10.17 13.12
CA HIS A 209 8.48 10.61 14.32
C HIS A 209 9.42 11.39 15.23
N PHE A 210 8.92 12.40 15.94
CA PHE A 210 9.77 13.29 16.73
C PHE A 210 10.55 12.54 17.83
N TRP A 211 9.92 11.55 18.45
CA TRP A 211 10.54 10.67 19.45
C TRP A 211 11.58 9.70 18.86
N HIS A 212 11.53 9.40 17.57
CA HIS A 212 12.58 8.64 16.86
C HIS A 212 13.81 9.48 16.53
N ALA A 213 13.70 10.80 16.61
CA ALA A 213 14.76 11.73 16.26
C ALA A 213 15.31 12.46 17.50
N GLU A 214 15.27 11.81 18.67
CA GLU A 214 15.72 12.39 19.95
C GLU A 214 15.06 13.74 20.29
N PHE A 215 13.83 13.97 19.82
CA PHE A 215 13.14 15.26 19.95
C PHE A 215 13.91 16.44 19.32
N ASP A 216 14.67 16.16 18.26
CA ASP A 216 15.40 17.14 17.45
C ASP A 216 14.81 17.18 16.04
N HIS A 217 14.47 18.37 15.54
CA HIS A 217 13.91 18.54 14.21
C HIS A 217 14.93 18.25 13.10
N GLU A 218 16.20 18.53 13.33
CA GLU A 218 17.27 18.38 12.34
C GLU A 218 17.63 16.91 12.08
N LYS A 219 17.29 16.01 13.02
CA LYS A 219 17.57 14.57 12.93
C LYS A 219 16.45 13.75 12.29
N ARG A 220 15.36 14.40 11.85
CA ARG A 220 14.17 13.69 11.36
C ARG A 220 14.30 13.23 9.92
N THR A 221 15.24 13.76 9.16
CA THR A 221 15.37 13.53 7.72
C THR A 221 16.86 13.35 7.37
N PRO A 222 17.22 12.46 6.44
CA PRO A 222 16.36 11.52 5.72
C PRO A 222 15.91 10.35 6.61
N PHE A 223 14.68 9.89 6.39
CA PHE A 223 14.03 8.86 7.20
C PHE A 223 13.50 7.72 6.33
N ALA A 224 13.62 6.50 6.86
CA ALA A 224 13.00 5.32 6.27
C ALA A 224 12.33 4.44 7.32
N ALA A 225 11.32 3.69 6.87
CA ALA A 225 10.70 2.62 7.63
C ALA A 225 10.72 1.34 6.80
N ILE A 226 11.07 0.21 7.42
CA ILE A 226 11.11 -1.09 6.76
C ILE A 226 10.41 -2.14 7.60
N TYR A 227 9.83 -3.11 6.92
CA TYR A 227 9.51 -4.41 7.47
C TYR A 227 10.67 -5.39 7.28
N THR A 228 10.93 -6.19 8.31
CA THR A 228 11.78 -7.38 8.31
C THR A 228 10.96 -8.67 8.37
N SER A 229 9.69 -8.55 8.74
CA SER A 229 8.68 -9.60 8.73
C SER A 229 7.28 -9.04 8.48
N LEU A 230 6.34 -9.88 8.07
CA LEU A 230 4.93 -9.54 7.87
C LEU A 230 4.02 -10.47 8.67
N GLY A 231 3.06 -9.89 9.37
CA GLY A 231 2.02 -10.61 10.09
C GLY A 231 2.39 -10.93 11.53
N CYS A 232 1.56 -11.76 12.17
CA CYS A 232 1.68 -12.07 13.59
C CYS A 232 1.25 -13.51 13.88
N THR A 233 1.97 -14.17 14.80
CA THR A 233 1.66 -15.55 15.23
C THR A 233 0.44 -15.65 16.14
N PHE A 234 -0.02 -14.52 16.71
CA PHE A 234 -1.22 -14.47 17.55
C PHE A 234 -2.50 -14.35 16.73
N ALA A 235 -3.62 -14.68 17.38
CA ALA A 235 -4.96 -14.70 16.81
C ALA A 235 -5.91 -13.82 17.61
N CYS A 236 -5.54 -12.55 17.80
CA CYS A 236 -6.39 -11.57 18.47
C CYS A 236 -7.52 -11.13 17.54
N ASP A 237 -8.77 -11.36 17.93
CA ASP A 237 -10.00 -11.03 17.17
C ASP A 237 -10.23 -9.52 17.01
N PHE A 238 -9.77 -8.72 17.98
CA PHE A 238 -9.84 -7.26 17.93
C PHE A 238 -8.76 -6.61 17.04
N CYS A 239 -7.77 -7.40 16.60
CA CYS A 239 -6.59 -6.88 15.90
C CYS A 239 -6.71 -7.11 14.39
N MET A 240 -6.11 -6.24 13.59
CA MET A 240 -6.22 -6.32 12.13
C MET A 240 -4.90 -6.66 11.43
N ILE A 241 -3.81 -6.89 12.17
CA ILE A 241 -2.47 -7.17 11.63
C ILE A 241 -2.50 -8.27 10.56
N ASN A 242 -3.20 -9.36 10.86
CA ASN A 242 -3.24 -10.55 10.00
C ASN A 242 -4.28 -10.44 8.88
N ILE A 243 -4.99 -9.31 8.72
CA ILE A 243 -6.02 -9.19 7.69
C ILE A 243 -5.45 -9.25 6.28
N VAL A 244 -4.19 -8.81 6.11
CA VAL A 244 -3.45 -8.93 4.85
C VAL A 244 -3.07 -10.38 4.53
N ASN A 245 -3.26 -11.31 5.47
CA ASN A 245 -3.07 -12.74 5.26
C ASN A 245 -4.38 -13.49 4.94
N ARG A 246 -5.52 -12.81 4.82
CA ARG A 246 -6.86 -13.44 4.83
C ARG A 246 -7.22 -14.20 3.55
N VAL A 247 -6.96 -15.49 3.49
CA VAL A 247 -7.31 -16.33 2.32
C VAL A 247 -8.73 -16.91 2.33
N ASP A 248 -9.66 -16.31 3.08
CA ASP A 248 -11.08 -16.72 3.15
C ASP A 248 -11.98 -15.47 3.12
N ASN A 249 -12.89 -15.40 2.14
CA ASN A 249 -13.81 -14.29 1.92
C ASN A 249 -15.19 -14.50 2.58
N SER A 250 -15.37 -15.58 3.33
CA SER A 250 -16.63 -15.88 4.01
C SER A 250 -17.01 -14.80 5.03
N ASN A 251 -18.31 -14.57 5.20
CA ASN A 251 -18.80 -13.62 6.20
C ASN A 251 -18.39 -14.05 7.62
N GLY A 252 -18.00 -13.09 8.45
CA GLY A 252 -17.57 -13.35 9.83
C GLY A 252 -16.12 -13.84 9.95
N VAL A 253 -15.34 -13.83 8.87
CA VAL A 253 -13.90 -14.08 8.92
C VAL A 253 -13.15 -12.80 9.27
N ASP A 254 -12.47 -12.80 10.41
CA ASP A 254 -11.61 -11.72 10.88
C ASP A 254 -10.11 -12.11 10.81
N ALA A 255 -9.23 -11.22 11.26
CA ALA A 255 -7.79 -11.41 11.16
C ALA A 255 -7.27 -12.55 12.06
N SER A 256 -7.99 -12.94 13.12
CA SER A 256 -7.58 -14.02 14.04
C SER A 256 -7.50 -15.38 13.33
N GLN A 257 -8.34 -15.59 12.31
CA GLN A 257 -8.37 -16.79 11.49
C GLN A 257 -7.29 -16.81 10.41
N SER A 258 -6.53 -15.73 10.29
CA SER A 258 -5.49 -15.53 9.26
C SER A 258 -4.09 -15.41 9.88
N ARG A 259 -3.89 -15.97 11.08
CA ARG A 259 -2.60 -15.90 11.78
C ARG A 259 -1.47 -16.49 10.95
N GLY A 260 -0.36 -15.80 10.92
CA GLY A 260 0.81 -16.20 10.14
C GLY A 260 1.84 -15.09 10.16
N MET A 261 3.11 -15.48 10.22
CA MET A 261 4.23 -14.56 10.20
C MET A 261 5.24 -15.05 9.19
N ARG A 262 5.69 -14.16 8.30
CA ARG A 262 6.65 -14.44 7.24
C ARG A 262 7.83 -13.49 7.35
N PHE A 263 9.02 -13.97 7.00
CA PHE A 263 10.27 -13.23 7.20
C PHE A 263 11.00 -13.09 5.87
N TRP A 264 11.58 -11.91 5.62
CA TRP A 264 12.64 -11.81 4.62
C TRP A 264 13.93 -12.41 5.15
N SER A 265 14.83 -12.82 4.27
CA SER A 265 16.13 -13.31 4.73
C SER A 265 16.96 -12.18 5.33
N ALA A 266 17.82 -12.53 6.30
CA ALA A 266 18.80 -11.60 6.85
C ALA A 266 19.68 -10.98 5.75
N LYS A 267 20.00 -11.73 4.69
CA LYS A 267 20.77 -11.24 3.55
C LYS A 267 20.06 -10.08 2.84
N LEU A 268 18.76 -10.21 2.57
CA LEU A 268 17.99 -9.15 1.93
C LEU A 268 17.88 -7.93 2.86
N ILE A 269 17.57 -8.16 4.14
CA ILE A 269 17.44 -7.06 5.10
C ILE A 269 18.76 -6.31 5.30
N THR A 270 19.90 -6.99 5.42
CA THR A 270 21.21 -6.34 5.48
C THR A 270 21.50 -5.52 4.22
N ALA A 271 21.19 -6.04 3.03
CA ALA A 271 21.36 -5.31 1.79
C ALA A 271 20.48 -4.04 1.72
N GLU A 272 19.24 -4.11 2.22
CA GLU A 272 18.35 -2.95 2.31
C GLU A 272 18.87 -1.91 3.32
N LEU A 273 19.37 -2.33 4.48
CA LEU A 273 20.01 -1.43 5.45
C LEU A 273 21.26 -0.74 4.86
N GLU A 274 22.11 -1.48 4.14
CA GLU A 274 23.27 -0.90 3.45
C GLU A 274 22.86 0.09 2.36
N LYS A 275 21.79 -0.20 1.61
CA LYS A 275 21.23 0.71 0.60
C LYS A 275 20.75 1.99 1.27
N LEU A 276 19.96 1.89 2.35
CA LEU A 276 19.44 3.05 3.09
C LEU A 276 20.57 3.90 3.69
N ALA A 277 21.60 3.27 4.25
CA ALA A 277 22.78 3.99 4.74
C ALA A 277 23.51 4.77 3.62
N LYS A 278 23.62 4.19 2.42
CA LYS A 278 24.18 4.87 1.23
C LYS A 278 23.30 6.03 0.75
N LEU A 279 21.99 5.96 0.98
CA LEU A 279 21.05 7.05 0.71
C LEU A 279 21.05 8.12 1.84
N GLY A 280 21.92 7.99 2.83
CA GLY A 280 22.09 8.97 3.92
C GLY A 280 21.16 8.77 5.11
N VAL A 281 20.35 7.71 5.14
CA VAL A 281 19.45 7.42 6.26
C VAL A 281 20.24 7.06 7.50
N GLN A 282 20.01 7.80 8.59
CA GLN A 282 20.61 7.57 9.90
C GLN A 282 19.60 7.05 10.93
N THR A 283 18.31 7.28 10.67
CA THR A 283 17.21 6.86 11.53
C THR A 283 16.29 5.93 10.75
N ILE A 284 16.22 4.67 11.18
CA ILE A 284 15.36 3.65 10.57
C ILE A 284 14.32 3.21 11.59
N ARG A 285 13.05 3.18 11.14
CA ARG A 285 11.99 2.52 11.88
C ARG A 285 11.83 1.09 11.39
N ILE A 286 11.77 0.14 12.32
CA ILE A 286 11.29 -1.20 12.03
C ILE A 286 9.78 -1.20 12.26
N SER A 287 9.02 -1.46 11.19
CA SER A 287 7.55 -1.40 11.19
C SER A 287 6.89 -2.74 11.54
N ASP A 288 7.69 -3.80 11.69
CA ASP A 288 7.22 -5.12 12.13
C ASP A 288 6.30 -5.01 13.33
N GLU A 289 5.18 -5.68 13.23
CA GLU A 289 4.22 -5.73 14.31
C GLU A 289 4.79 -6.46 15.52
N MET A 290 5.65 -7.46 15.26
CA MET A 290 6.23 -8.33 16.29
C MET A 290 7.74 -8.58 16.09
N PHE A 291 8.56 -7.52 16.00
CA PHE A 291 10.00 -7.63 15.71
C PHE A 291 10.80 -8.58 16.61
N PHE A 292 10.51 -8.61 17.93
CA PHE A 292 11.24 -9.45 18.88
C PHE A 292 10.68 -10.87 19.03
N LEU A 293 9.63 -11.22 18.28
CA LEU A 293 9.09 -12.58 18.25
C LEU A 293 9.79 -13.42 17.19
N ASN A 294 9.94 -14.71 17.51
CA ASN A 294 10.71 -15.68 16.74
C ASN A 294 12.23 -15.37 16.72
N ARG A 295 12.90 -15.66 17.84
CA ARG A 295 14.35 -15.47 18.05
C ARG A 295 15.27 -16.37 17.19
N LYS A 296 14.71 -17.07 16.21
CA LYS A 296 15.42 -18.08 15.41
C LYS A 296 16.02 -17.46 14.16
#